data_AF-A0A3B1BH29-F1
#
_entry.id   AF-A0A3B1BH29-F1
#
_cell.length_a   1.000
_cell.length_b   1.000
_cell.length_c   1.000
_cell.angle_alpha   90.00
_cell.angle_beta   90.00
_cell.angle_gamma   90.00
#
_symmetry.space_group_name_H-M   'P 1'
#
loop_
_entity.id
_entity.type
_entity.pdbx_description
1 polymer ?
#
loop_
_entity_poly.entity_id
_entity_poly.type
_entity_poly.pdbx_seq_one_letter_code
_entity_poly.pdbx_strand_id
1 'polypeptide(L)'
;MKKLIVSIAAMIALVGISGSALAEEAGVYWGKWEQGKADGVVPPCGIDVSVLGGDAILQATVDTYCAINPGKYESYINPAVIKIYNARGSDYPDGKTGVLVFKDIGVAFTTSHKDGKPVYDAISMKDGTSVASEKKGHPLNPETCATCHNSFDGACVGYVCGNR
;
A
#
# COMPACT_ATOMS: atom_id res chain seq x y z
N MET A 1 8.04 40.00 -64.08
CA MET A 1 9.02 39.97 -62.97
C MET A 1 8.28 40.19 -61.66
N LYS A 2 8.56 39.35 -60.64
CA LYS A 2 8.19 39.45 -59.20
C LYS A 2 6.70 39.17 -58.89
N LYS A 3 6.30 37.91 -58.59
CA LYS A 3 6.44 37.11 -57.34
C LYS A 3 5.40 37.45 -56.26
N LEU A 4 4.56 36.44 -55.96
CA LEU A 4 3.99 36.05 -54.64
C LEU A 4 2.99 37.06 -54.00
N ILE A 5 1.91 36.69 -53.30
CA ILE A 5 1.71 35.67 -52.27
C ILE A 5 0.22 35.28 -52.25
N VAL A 6 -0.04 33.98 -52.18
CA VAL A 6 -1.35 33.37 -51.87
C VAL A 6 -1.53 33.39 -50.35
N SER A 7 -2.62 33.98 -49.83
CA SER A 7 -2.96 33.93 -48.41
C SER A 7 -4.09 32.93 -48.19
N ILE A 8 -3.73 31.69 -47.83
CA ILE A 8 -4.63 30.69 -47.27
C ILE A 8 -4.78 31.01 -45.77
N ALA A 9 -5.95 31.49 -45.37
CA ALA A 9 -6.31 31.60 -43.97
C ALA A 9 -6.67 30.20 -43.44
N ALA A 10 -5.72 29.58 -42.74
CA ALA A 10 -5.92 28.31 -42.05
C ALA A 10 -6.77 28.53 -40.79
N MET A 11 -7.99 28.01 -40.80
CA MET A 11 -8.76 27.72 -39.58
C MET A 11 -8.01 26.65 -38.77
N ILE A 12 -7.45 27.04 -37.63
CA ILE A 12 -7.04 26.08 -36.61
C ILE A 12 -8.13 26.09 -35.55
N ALA A 13 -9.04 25.11 -35.67
CA ALA A 13 -9.92 24.73 -34.58
C ALA A 13 -9.05 24.21 -33.44
N LEU A 14 -9.03 24.92 -32.30
CA LEU A 14 -8.53 24.37 -31.05
C LEU A 14 -9.46 23.24 -30.63
N VAL A 15 -9.12 22.01 -31.06
CA VAL A 15 -9.60 20.81 -30.39
C VAL A 15 -8.86 20.79 -29.05
N GLY A 16 -9.50 21.36 -28.04
CA GLY A 16 -9.07 21.20 -26.65
C GLY A 16 -9.02 19.71 -26.36
N ILE A 17 -7.80 19.19 -26.25
CA ILE A 17 -7.51 17.82 -25.83
C ILE A 17 -8.17 17.68 -24.47
N SER A 18 -9.32 17.01 -24.45
CA SER A 18 -9.93 16.49 -23.25
C SER A 18 -8.93 15.48 -22.73
N GLY A 19 -8.10 15.90 -21.77
CA GLY A 19 -7.24 14.99 -21.04
C GLY A 19 -8.12 13.87 -20.55
N SER A 20 -7.96 12.69 -21.13
CA SER A 20 -8.62 11.49 -20.66
C SER A 20 -8.08 11.25 -19.26
N ALA A 21 -8.80 11.74 -18.25
CA ALA A 21 -8.79 11.11 -16.96
C ALA A 21 -9.21 9.68 -17.25
N LEU A 22 -8.23 8.79 -17.39
CA LEU A 22 -8.47 7.37 -17.28
C LEU A 22 -9.18 7.23 -15.94
N ALA A 23 -10.48 6.93 -16.00
CA ALA A 23 -11.18 6.46 -14.84
C ALA A 23 -10.31 5.33 -14.26
N GLU A 24 -9.69 5.56 -13.10
CA GLU A 24 -9.33 4.46 -12.23
C GLU A 24 -10.62 3.64 -12.14
N GLU A 25 -10.61 2.42 -12.68
CA GLU A 25 -11.70 1.49 -12.44
C GLU A 25 -12.01 1.51 -10.93
N ALA A 26 -13.27 1.28 -10.57
CA ALA A 26 -13.72 1.17 -9.19
C ALA A 26 -13.11 -0.09 -8.50
N GLY A 27 -11.79 -0.15 -8.44
CA GLY A 27 -10.95 -1.28 -8.08
C GLY A 27 -9.58 -0.74 -7.69
N VAL A 28 -9.34 -0.72 -6.39
CA VAL A 28 -8.06 -0.57 -5.67
C VAL A 28 -6.83 -0.07 -6.48
N TYR A 29 -6.29 1.10 -6.11
CA TYR A 29 -5.20 1.82 -6.81
C TYR A 29 -3.88 1.04 -6.98
N TRP A 30 -3.70 -0.10 -6.31
CA TRP A 30 -2.50 -0.94 -6.38
C TRP A 30 -2.59 -2.06 -7.43
N GLY A 31 -3.65 -2.12 -8.25
CA GLY A 31 -3.83 -3.17 -9.25
C GLY A 31 -2.72 -3.26 -10.31
N LYS A 32 -1.89 -2.21 -10.47
CA LYS A 32 -0.72 -2.17 -11.37
C LYS A 32 0.62 -2.12 -10.65
N TRP A 33 0.61 -2.30 -9.33
CA TRP A 33 1.83 -2.24 -8.52
C TRP A 33 2.57 -3.57 -8.56
N GLU A 34 3.88 -3.51 -8.32
CA GLU A 34 4.69 -4.71 -8.22
C GLU A 34 4.33 -5.47 -6.94
N GLN A 35 4.21 -6.80 -7.03
CA GLN A 35 4.03 -7.62 -5.85
C GLN A 35 5.27 -7.48 -4.96
N GLY A 36 5.05 -7.12 -3.70
CA GLY A 36 6.09 -7.04 -2.70
C GLY A 36 6.52 -8.43 -2.24
N LYS A 37 7.51 -8.45 -1.35
CA LYS A 37 8.05 -9.71 -0.83
C LYS A 37 7.22 -10.30 0.32
N ALA A 38 6.32 -9.53 0.93
CA ALA A 38 5.44 -10.07 1.96
C ALA A 38 4.30 -10.85 1.29
N ASP A 39 4.29 -12.15 1.48
CA ASP A 39 3.15 -13.02 1.22
C ASP A 39 3.08 -14.10 2.30
N GLY A 40 1.92 -14.72 2.45
CA GLY A 40 1.76 -15.81 3.42
C GLY A 40 0.35 -15.93 3.96
N VAL A 41 0.24 -16.60 5.10
CA VAL A 41 -1.00 -16.81 5.84
C VAL A 41 -0.73 -16.41 7.28
N VAL A 42 -1.60 -15.60 7.88
CA VAL A 42 -1.59 -15.38 9.33
C VAL A 42 -2.18 -16.63 9.98
N PRO A 43 -1.42 -17.38 10.80
CA PRO A 43 -1.95 -18.56 11.48
C PRO A 43 -3.18 -18.24 12.35
N PRO A 44 -4.03 -19.23 12.61
CA PRO A 44 -5.16 -19.08 13.53
C PRO A 44 -4.71 -18.58 14.91
N CYS A 45 -5.65 -17.95 15.62
CA CYS A 45 -5.40 -17.46 16.97
C CYS A 45 -4.94 -18.57 17.94
N GLY A 46 -4.01 -18.24 18.82
CA GLY A 46 -3.51 -19.15 19.86
C GLY A 46 -2.48 -20.17 19.35
N ILE A 47 -2.07 -20.08 18.09
CA ILE A 47 -0.95 -20.87 17.56
C ILE A 47 0.35 -20.24 18.03
N ASP A 48 1.17 -21.06 18.70
CA ASP A 48 2.59 -20.76 18.90
C ASP A 48 3.31 -20.97 17.56
N VAL A 49 3.80 -19.91 16.96
CA VAL A 49 4.45 -20.00 15.65
C VAL A 49 5.91 -20.46 15.76
N SER A 50 6.51 -20.46 16.96
CA SER A 50 7.90 -20.89 17.15
C SER A 50 8.09 -22.37 16.81
N VAL A 51 7.09 -23.22 17.08
CA VAL A 51 7.11 -24.64 16.70
C VAL A 51 6.97 -24.86 15.18
N LEU A 52 6.58 -23.81 14.45
CA LEU A 52 6.47 -23.78 12.99
C LEU A 52 7.65 -23.04 12.33
N GLY A 53 8.68 -22.68 13.11
CA GLY A 53 9.82 -21.89 12.63
C GLY A 53 9.53 -20.40 12.43
N GLY A 54 8.40 -19.91 12.95
CA GLY A 54 8.02 -18.51 12.93
C GLY A 54 8.83 -17.67 13.93
N ASP A 55 8.93 -16.38 13.64
CA ASP A 55 9.63 -15.41 14.49
C ASP A 55 8.69 -14.57 15.37
N ALA A 56 9.28 -13.69 16.20
CA ALA A 56 8.53 -12.85 17.13
C ALA A 56 7.56 -11.85 16.46
N ILE A 57 7.82 -11.39 15.22
CA ILE A 57 6.82 -10.56 14.51
C ILE A 57 5.67 -11.43 14.07
N LEU A 58 5.92 -12.63 13.56
CA LEU A 58 4.83 -13.51 13.15
C LEU A 58 3.95 -13.86 14.37
N GLN A 59 4.54 -14.14 15.53
CA GLN A 59 3.78 -14.35 16.76
C GLN A 59 2.96 -13.11 17.13
N ALA A 60 3.58 -11.93 17.16
CA ALA A 60 2.87 -10.69 17.45
C ALA A 60 1.76 -10.37 16.43
N THR A 61 1.93 -10.78 15.18
CA THR A 61 0.91 -10.66 14.12
C THR A 61 -0.27 -11.58 14.43
N VAL A 62 -0.03 -12.85 14.80
CA VAL A 62 -1.09 -13.77 15.23
C VAL A 62 -1.85 -13.20 16.42
N ASP A 63 -1.13 -12.75 17.44
CA ASP A 63 -1.72 -12.22 18.68
C ASP A 63 -2.56 -10.95 18.40
N THR A 64 -2.02 -10.05 17.57
CA THR A 64 -2.68 -8.77 17.22
C THR A 64 -3.93 -8.99 16.39
N TYR A 65 -3.87 -9.84 15.36
CA TYR A 65 -4.96 -10.00 14.40
C TYR A 65 -5.89 -11.19 14.69
N CYS A 66 -5.69 -11.87 15.81
CA CYS A 66 -6.51 -12.97 16.29
C CYS A 66 -8.02 -12.70 16.17
N ALA A 67 -8.48 -11.50 16.56
CA ALA A 67 -9.90 -11.15 16.59
C ALA A 67 -10.55 -11.00 15.21
N ILE A 68 -9.75 -10.84 14.15
CA ILE A 68 -10.26 -10.64 12.78
C ILE A 68 -9.91 -11.79 11.84
N ASN A 69 -9.09 -12.74 12.28
CA ASN A 69 -8.67 -13.94 11.52
C ASN A 69 -8.41 -13.63 10.04
N PRO A 70 -7.36 -12.84 9.73
CA PRO A 70 -7.28 -12.15 8.45
C PRO A 70 -6.90 -13.07 7.27
N GLY A 71 -6.48 -14.31 7.55
CA GLY A 71 -6.24 -15.34 6.54
C GLY A 71 -5.00 -15.07 5.70
N LYS A 72 -5.11 -15.30 4.39
CA LYS A 72 -4.00 -15.12 3.45
C LYS A 72 -3.72 -13.64 3.18
N TYR A 73 -2.44 -13.28 3.09
CA TYR A 73 -2.01 -11.94 2.69
C TYR A 73 -1.02 -11.93 1.53
N GLU A 74 -1.05 -10.82 0.79
CA GLU A 74 -0.14 -10.50 -0.30
C GLU A 74 0.18 -9.00 -0.25
N SER A 75 1.46 -8.63 -0.44
CA SER A 75 1.87 -7.22 -0.46
C SER A 75 2.06 -6.70 -1.88
N TYR A 76 1.87 -5.39 -2.04
CA TYR A 76 2.09 -4.65 -3.28
C TYR A 76 2.84 -3.36 -2.95
N ILE A 77 3.85 -3.02 -3.74
CA ILE A 77 4.73 -1.86 -3.51
C ILE A 77 4.59 -0.88 -4.66
N ASN A 78 4.48 0.40 -4.33
CA ASN A 78 4.40 1.44 -5.34
C ASN A 78 5.69 1.45 -6.18
N PRO A 79 5.59 1.35 -7.52
CA PRO A 79 6.77 1.37 -8.40
C PRO A 79 7.66 2.60 -8.23
N ALA A 80 7.10 3.73 -7.78
CA ALA A 80 7.86 4.95 -7.50
C ALA A 80 8.91 4.78 -6.38
N VAL A 81 8.69 3.82 -5.47
CA VAL A 81 9.53 3.60 -4.29
C VAL A 81 10.10 2.18 -4.21
N ILE A 82 9.88 1.34 -5.23
CA ILE A 82 10.35 -0.06 -5.26
C ILE A 82 11.87 -0.17 -5.08
N LYS A 83 12.65 0.78 -5.61
CA LYS A 83 14.10 0.82 -5.44
C LYS A 83 14.49 1.03 -3.97
N ILE A 84 13.81 1.94 -3.28
CA ILE A 84 14.02 2.23 -1.85
C ILE A 84 13.66 1.00 -1.03
N TYR A 85 12.50 0.40 -1.33
CA TYR A 85 12.04 -0.85 -0.70
C TYR A 85 13.05 -1.98 -0.85
N ASN A 86 13.52 -2.25 -2.08
CA ASN A 86 14.48 -3.31 -2.35
C ASN A 86 15.85 -3.07 -1.70
N ALA A 87 16.26 -1.80 -1.58
CA ALA A 87 17.49 -1.41 -0.91
C ALA A 87 17.37 -1.35 0.62
N ARG A 88 16.17 -1.60 1.18
CA ARG A 88 15.87 -1.39 2.61
C ARG A 88 16.26 0.04 3.06
N GLY A 89 15.93 1.03 2.24
CA GLY A 89 16.17 2.44 2.55
C GLY A 89 15.14 3.02 3.52
N SER A 90 15.46 4.17 4.11
CA SER A 90 14.59 4.92 5.04
C SER A 90 13.88 6.12 4.40
N ASP A 91 14.39 6.62 3.28
CA ASP A 91 14.05 7.94 2.79
C ASP A 91 12.93 7.88 1.75
N TYR A 92 11.70 7.64 2.24
CA TYR A 92 10.52 7.59 1.38
C TYR A 92 9.96 8.99 1.11
N PRO A 93 9.64 9.32 -0.16
CA PRO A 93 8.93 10.55 -0.49
C PRO A 93 7.48 10.49 0.00
N ASP A 94 6.88 11.67 0.14
CA ASP A 94 5.46 11.80 0.45
C ASP A 94 4.58 11.08 -0.59
N GLY A 95 3.57 10.37 -0.10
CA GLY A 95 2.61 9.62 -0.92
C GLY A 95 2.54 8.14 -0.57
N LYS A 96 1.80 7.38 -1.39
CA LYS A 96 1.52 5.96 -1.13
C LYS A 96 2.77 5.11 -1.32
N THR A 97 3.02 4.16 -0.42
CA THR A 97 4.27 3.36 -0.39
C THR A 97 4.01 1.89 -0.64
N GLY A 98 3.09 1.30 0.13
CA GLY A 98 2.83 -0.13 0.08
C GLY A 98 1.43 -0.47 0.56
N VAL A 99 0.97 -1.65 0.17
CA VAL A 99 -0.32 -2.20 0.56
C VAL A 99 -0.14 -3.67 0.93
N LEU A 100 -0.74 -4.11 2.04
CA LEU A 100 -0.87 -5.50 2.45
C LEU A 100 -2.34 -5.90 2.33
N VAL A 101 -2.64 -6.85 1.44
CA VAL A 101 -4.01 -7.20 1.05
C VAL A 101 -4.44 -8.48 1.74
N PHE A 102 -5.59 -8.43 2.43
CA PHE A 102 -6.24 -9.59 3.04
C PHE A 102 -7.56 -9.87 2.33
N LYS A 103 -7.47 -10.68 1.26
CA LYS A 103 -8.62 -10.98 0.38
C LYS A 103 -9.78 -11.63 1.13
N ASP A 104 -9.48 -12.49 2.10
CA ASP A 104 -10.47 -13.28 2.85
C ASP A 104 -11.43 -12.40 3.66
N ILE A 105 -10.95 -11.23 4.12
CA ILE A 105 -11.74 -10.26 4.89
C ILE A 105 -12.09 -8.99 4.10
N GLY A 106 -11.65 -8.89 2.84
CA GLY A 106 -11.91 -7.74 1.97
C GLY A 106 -11.29 -6.43 2.45
N VAL A 107 -10.18 -6.50 3.20
CA VAL A 107 -9.48 -5.34 3.78
C VAL A 107 -8.05 -5.28 3.26
N ALA A 108 -7.53 -4.07 3.07
CA ALA A 108 -6.13 -3.83 2.79
C ALA A 108 -5.54 -2.87 3.83
N PHE A 109 -4.37 -3.20 4.37
CA PHE A 109 -3.59 -2.26 5.18
C PHE A 109 -2.69 -1.46 4.27
N THR A 110 -2.70 -0.15 4.41
CA THR A 110 -1.97 0.75 3.55
C THR A 110 -0.93 1.52 4.34
N THR A 111 0.23 1.73 3.71
CA THR A 111 1.27 2.60 4.22
C THR A 111 1.51 3.69 3.19
N SER A 112 1.41 4.93 3.63
CA SER A 112 1.87 6.13 2.91
C SER A 112 2.94 6.82 3.73
N HIS A 113 3.66 7.78 3.16
CA HIS A 113 4.55 8.68 3.89
C HIS A 113 4.09 10.12 3.77
N LYS A 114 4.33 10.89 4.83
CA LYS A 114 4.16 12.34 4.88
C LYS A 114 5.22 12.95 5.78
N ASP A 115 5.95 13.95 5.28
CA ASP A 115 7.08 14.57 5.99
C ASP A 115 8.10 13.52 6.48
N GLY A 116 8.35 12.50 5.65
CA GLY A 116 9.24 11.37 5.97
C GLY A 116 8.71 10.39 7.02
N LYS A 117 7.46 10.55 7.49
CA LYS A 117 6.84 9.67 8.49
C LYS A 117 5.80 8.76 7.87
N PRO A 118 5.72 7.48 8.27
CA PRO A 118 4.68 6.59 7.79
C PRO A 118 3.31 7.01 8.33
N VAL A 119 2.30 6.85 7.48
CA VAL A 119 0.88 7.02 7.76
C VAL A 119 0.19 5.71 7.39
N TYR A 120 -0.44 5.08 8.38
CA TYR A 120 -1.11 3.80 8.23
C TYR A 120 -2.62 3.98 8.14
N ASP A 121 -3.28 3.09 7.39
CA ASP A 121 -4.74 2.99 7.34
C ASP A 121 -5.16 1.55 7.03
N ALA A 122 -6.40 1.19 7.38
CA ALA A 122 -7.04 -0.04 6.94
C ALA A 122 -8.24 0.36 6.07
N ILE A 123 -8.28 -0.10 4.82
CA ILE A 123 -9.30 0.29 3.85
C ILE A 123 -10.10 -0.92 3.36
N SER A 124 -11.36 -0.68 3.04
CA SER A 124 -12.22 -1.61 2.31
C SER A 124 -11.71 -1.79 0.89
N MET A 125 -11.52 -3.03 0.46
CA MET A 125 -11.15 -3.33 -0.93
C MET A 125 -12.30 -3.09 -1.92
N LYS A 126 -13.53 -2.94 -1.43
CA LYS A 126 -14.72 -2.74 -2.26
C LYS A 126 -14.76 -1.34 -2.88
N ASP A 127 -14.37 -0.33 -2.11
CA ASP A 127 -14.54 1.08 -2.46
C ASP A 127 -13.35 1.96 -2.05
N GLY A 128 -12.33 1.39 -1.42
CA GLY A 128 -11.15 2.11 -0.95
C GLY A 128 -11.41 3.01 0.26
N THR A 129 -12.59 2.94 0.88
CA THR A 129 -12.91 3.76 2.05
C THR A 129 -12.20 3.22 3.30
N SER A 130 -11.81 4.12 4.21
CA SER A 130 -11.21 3.70 5.47
C SER A 130 -12.23 2.93 6.31
N VAL A 131 -11.80 1.76 6.77
CA VAL A 131 -12.48 0.91 7.76
C VAL A 131 -11.68 0.86 9.06
N ALA A 132 -10.77 1.82 9.24
CA ALA A 132 -9.98 1.93 10.45
C ALA A 132 -10.87 2.08 11.68
N SER A 133 -10.58 1.28 12.71
CA SER A 133 -11.29 1.40 13.98
C SER A 133 -10.74 2.57 14.78
N GLU A 134 -11.61 3.38 15.37
CA GLU A 134 -11.22 4.43 16.33
C GLU A 134 -10.82 3.88 17.71
N LYS A 135 -11.21 2.64 18.02
CA LYS A 135 -10.86 1.98 19.29
C LYS A 135 -9.37 1.63 19.32
N LYS A 136 -8.66 2.17 20.32
CA LYS A 136 -7.26 1.83 20.62
C LYS A 136 -7.07 0.32 20.84
N GLY A 137 -5.98 -0.22 20.29
CA GLY A 137 -5.67 -1.65 20.36
C GLY A 137 -6.56 -2.55 19.49
N HIS A 138 -7.52 -1.99 18.74
CA HIS A 138 -8.22 -2.76 17.73
C HIS A 138 -7.25 -3.14 16.59
N PRO A 139 -7.37 -4.34 15.99
CA PRO A 139 -6.42 -4.78 14.96
C PRO A 139 -6.39 -3.86 13.72
N LEU A 140 -7.54 -3.28 13.38
CA LEU A 140 -7.69 -2.31 12.28
C LEU A 140 -7.38 -0.85 12.66
N ASN A 141 -6.87 -0.56 13.86
CA ASN A 141 -6.56 0.80 14.26
C ASN A 141 -5.13 1.19 13.79
N PRO A 142 -4.93 2.36 13.13
CA PRO A 142 -3.61 2.81 12.69
C PRO A 142 -2.53 2.92 13.79
N GLU A 143 -2.93 3.22 15.03
CA GLU A 143 -2.02 3.22 16.20
C GLU A 143 -1.48 1.81 16.46
N THR A 144 -2.30 0.76 16.30
CA THR A 144 -1.84 -0.64 16.39
C THR A 144 -0.76 -0.94 15.35
N CYS A 145 -0.93 -0.47 14.12
CA CYS A 145 0.07 -0.59 13.07
C CYS A 145 1.37 0.11 13.48
N ALA A 146 1.28 1.37 13.89
CA ALA A 146 2.44 2.16 14.30
C ALA A 146 3.19 1.55 15.49
N THR A 147 2.46 1.10 16.52
CA THR A 147 3.05 0.43 17.68
C THR A 147 3.77 -0.84 17.26
N CYS A 148 3.14 -1.70 16.46
CA CYS A 148 3.78 -2.92 15.97
C CYS A 148 5.06 -2.61 15.19
N HIS A 149 5.01 -1.70 14.21
CA HIS A 149 6.18 -1.31 13.41
C HIS A 149 7.31 -0.70 14.26
N ASN A 150 6.99 0.07 15.30
CA ASN A 150 8.00 0.65 16.20
C ASN A 150 8.59 -0.37 17.17
N SER A 151 7.82 -1.38 17.61
CA SER A 151 8.30 -2.42 18.54
C SER A 151 9.31 -3.38 17.91
N PHE A 152 9.38 -3.45 16.58
CA PHE A 152 10.30 -4.30 15.84
C PHE A 152 11.28 -3.48 14.98
N ASP A 153 11.69 -2.32 15.49
CA ASP A 153 12.63 -1.43 14.83
C ASP A 153 13.87 -2.19 14.31
N GLY A 154 14.27 -1.88 13.08
CA GLY A 154 15.33 -2.57 12.35
C GLY A 154 14.95 -3.87 11.62
N ALA A 155 13.85 -4.53 11.98
CA ALA A 155 13.36 -5.71 11.23
C ALA A 155 12.51 -5.30 10.01
N CYS A 156 11.75 -4.21 10.12
CA CYS A 156 10.97 -3.63 9.03
C CYS A 156 11.53 -2.27 8.61
N VAL A 157 12.67 -2.28 7.91
CA VAL A 157 13.30 -1.04 7.42
C VAL A 157 12.46 -0.46 6.29
N GLY A 158 12.00 0.78 6.46
CA GLY A 158 11.11 1.43 5.50
C GLY A 158 9.62 1.11 5.66
N TYR A 159 9.22 0.60 6.83
CA TYR A 159 7.82 0.51 7.27
C TYR A 159 6.88 -0.35 6.40
N VAL A 160 7.46 -1.19 5.53
CA VAL A 160 6.77 -2.30 4.87
C VAL A 160 7.50 -3.58 5.23
N CYS A 161 6.90 -4.38 6.10
CA CYS A 161 7.45 -5.69 6.49
C CYS A 161 7.23 -6.67 5.33
N GLY A 162 8.25 -6.96 4.52
CA GLY A 162 8.17 -7.99 3.47
C GLY A 162 9.49 -8.72 3.27
N ASN A 163 9.43 -10.05 3.15
CA ASN A 163 10.52 -11.02 3.35
C ASN A 163 11.56 -10.63 4.41
N ARG A 164 11.41 -11.26 5.57
CA ARG A 164 12.60 -11.77 6.24
C ARG A 164 13.22 -12.88 5.40
#